data_AF-A0A7W7DBN3-F1
#
_entry.id   AF-A0A7W7DBN3-F1
#
_cell.length_a   1.000
_cell.length_b   1.000
_cell.length_c   1.000
_cell.angle_alpha   90.00
_cell.angle_beta   90.00
_cell.angle_gamma   90.00
#
_symmetry.space_group_name_H-M   'P 1'
#
loop_
_entity.id
_entity.type
_entity.pdbx_description
1 polymer ?
#
loop_
_entity_poly.entity_id
_entity_poly.type
_entity_poly.pdbx_seq_one_letter_code
_entity_poly.pdbx_strand_id
1 'polypeptide(L)' 'MKNFVFLSPFLWDDPFEAMELDDKKVAWLLAVPISDAELQYALDRGVPELESILEANSIDMFDLNRSSVL' A
#
# COMPACT_ATOMS: atom_id res chain seq x y z
N MET A 1 -1.39 -7.86 -11.50
CA MET A 1 -1.53 -6.46 -11.06
C MET A 1 -0.86 -5.52 -12.06
N LYS A 2 -1.48 -4.38 -12.41
CA LYS A 2 -0.90 -3.37 -13.34
C LYS A 2 -0.80 -1.97 -12.72
N ASN A 3 -1.51 -1.74 -11.62
CA ASN A 3 -1.56 -0.46 -10.92
C ASN A 3 -0.86 -0.60 -9.56
N PHE A 4 -0.47 0.53 -8.99
CA PHE A 4 0.15 0.60 -7.67
C PHE A 4 -0.55 1.65 -6.83
N VAL A 5 -0.71 1.34 -5.54
CA VAL A 5 -0.99 2.34 -4.51
C VAL A 5 0.27 2.53 -3.68
N PHE A 6 0.55 3.78 -3.30
CA PHE A 6 1.69 4.12 -2.45
C PHE A 6 1.18 4.35 -1.04
N LEU A 7 1.58 3.49 -0.12
CA LEU A 7 1.12 3.47 1.27
C LEU A 7 2.31 3.63 2.22
N SER A 8 2.03 3.94 3.48
CA SER A 8 3.05 3.76 4.51
C SER A 8 3.48 2.29 4.57
N PRO A 9 4.69 1.94 5.04
CA PRO A 9 5.14 0.55 5.09
C PRO A 9 4.43 -0.28 6.19
N PHE A 10 3.13 -0.54 6.03
CA PHE A 10 2.26 -1.17 7.03
C PHE A 10 2.46 -2.68 7.18
N LEU A 11 3.08 -3.34 6.20
CA LEU A 11 3.29 -4.80 6.18
C LEU A 11 4.51 -5.27 6.99
N TRP A 12 5.28 -4.35 7.57
CA TRP A 12 6.51 -4.68 8.32
C TRP A 12 6.34 -4.32 9.79
N ASP A 13 6.71 -5.25 10.68
CA ASP A 13 6.60 -5.05 12.14
C ASP A 13 7.47 -3.89 12.66
N ASP A 14 8.51 -3.51 11.92
CA ASP A 14 9.38 -2.37 12.20
C ASP A 14 9.37 -1.42 10.99
N PRO A 15 8.46 -0.43 10.96
CA PRO A 15 8.36 0.48 9.83
C PRO A 15 9.60 1.36 9.75
N PHE A 16 10.14 1.52 8.54
CA PHE A 16 11.29 2.39 8.33
C PHE A 16 11.01 3.80 8.85
N GLU A 17 11.76 4.21 9.87
CA GLU A 17 11.72 5.59 10.33
C GLU A 17 12.10 6.53 9.18
N ALA A 18 11.42 7.67 9.13
CA ALA A 18 11.75 8.70 8.17
C ALA A 18 13.18 9.20 8.43
N MET A 19 13.95 9.35 7.35
CA MET A 19 15.32 9.84 7.42
C MET A 19 15.31 11.35 7.65
N GLU A 20 15.97 11.78 8.72
CA GLU A 20 16.20 13.21 9.00
C GLU A 20 17.47 13.66 8.26
N LEU A 21 17.34 14.73 7.49
CA LEU A 21 18.44 15.45 6.83
C LEU A 21 18.44 16.90 7.30
N ASP A 22 19.55 17.61 7.12
CA ASP A 22 19.72 18.97 7.65
C ASP A 22 18.62 19.96 7.23
N ASP A 23 18.03 19.79 6.05
CA ASP A 23 17.03 20.68 5.46
C ASP A 23 15.63 20.07 5.28
N LYS A 24 15.47 18.76 5.52
CA LYS A 24 14.23 18.04 5.23
C LYS A 24 14.11 16.70 5.93
N LYS A 25 12.88 16.21 5.98
CA LYS A 25 12.54 14.85 6.40
C LYS A 25 12.11 14.02 5.18
N VAL A 26 12.67 12.82 5.04
CA VAL A 26 12.37 11.90 3.94
C VAL A 26 11.59 10.71 4.48
N ALA A 27 10.32 10.60 4.08
CA ALA A 27 9.46 9.46 4.41
C ALA A 27 9.52 8.39 3.31
N TRP A 28 9.24 7.15 3.70
CA TRP A 28 9.24 6.00 2.80
C TRP A 28 7.81 5.63 2.44
N LEU A 29 7.58 5.37 1.15
CA LEU A 29 6.31 4.83 0.66
C LEU A 29 6.53 3.45 0.07
N LEU A 30 5.69 2.52 0.49
CA LEU A 30 5.61 1.18 -0.05
C LEU A 30 4.72 1.20 -1.29
N ALA A 31 5.25 0.75 -2.43
CA ALA A 31 4.48 0.57 -3.64
C ALA A 31 3.81 -0.81 -3.63
N VAL A 32 2.50 -0.85 -3.38
CA VAL A 32 1.72 -2.08 -3.30
C VAL A 32 1.01 -2.32 -4.64
N PRO A 33 1.28 -3.45 -5.33
CA PRO A 33 0.56 -3.81 -6.54
C PRO A 33 -0.92 -4.10 -6.25
N ILE A 34 -1.82 -3.50 -7.03
CA ILE A 34 -3.26 -3.65 -6.88
C ILE A 34 -3.97 -4.02 -8.19
N SER A 35 -5.14 -4.63 -8.05
CA SER A 35 -6.03 -5.00 -9.15
C SER A 35 -6.77 -3.77 -9.70
N ASP A 36 -7.42 -3.90 -10.87
CA ASP A 36 -8.26 -2.83 -11.41
C ASP A 36 -9.49 -2.57 -10.51
N ALA A 37 -10.02 -3.61 -9.84
CA ALA A 37 -11.12 -3.49 -8.89
C ALA A 37 -10.68 -2.74 -7.61
N GLU A 38 -9.49 -3.05 -7.10
CA GLU A 38 -8.87 -2.35 -5.95
C GLU A 38 -8.62 -0.88 -6.25
N LEU A 39 -8.15 -0.56 -7.47
CA LEU A 39 -8.02 0.82 -7.91
C LEU A 39 -9.36 1.55 -7.93
N GLN A 40 -10.38 0.95 -8.56
CA GLN A 40 -11.71 1.57 -8.64
C GLN A 40 -12.30 1.82 -7.26
N TYR A 41 -12.18 0.85 -6.36
CA TYR A 41 -12.63 1.00 -4.97
C TYR A 41 -11.92 2.14 -4.24
N ALA A 42 -10.60 2.28 -4.39
CA ALA A 42 -9.86 3.39 -3.78
C ALA A 42 -10.26 4.75 -4.35
N LEU A 43 -10.63 4.83 -5.64
CA LEU A 43 -11.15 6.06 -6.24
C LEU A 43 -12.54 6.42 -5.69
N ASP A 44 -13.39 5.42 -5.43
CA ASP A 44 -14.76 5.64 -4.98
C ASP A 44 -14.90 5.83 -3.46
N ARG A 45 -14.04 5.16 -2.67
CA ARG A 45 -14.10 5.10 -1.20
C ARG A 45 -12.93 5.78 -0.51
N GLY A 46 -11.83 6.01 -1.22
CA GLY A 46 -10.59 6.55 -0.68
C GLY A 46 -9.55 5.47 -0.38
N VAL A 47 -8.28 5.88 -0.43
CA VAL A 47 -7.12 5.02 -0.16
C VAL A 47 -7.11 4.43 1.27
N PRO A 48 -7.48 5.15 2.34
CA PRO A 48 -7.46 4.58 3.70
C PRO A 48 -8.39 3.37 3.89
N GLU A 49 -9.53 3.36 3.20
CA GLU A 49 -10.46 2.22 3.22
C GLU A 49 -9.83 1.00 2.52
N LEU A 50 -9.17 1.22 1.37
CA LEU A 50 -8.44 0.14 0.69
C LEU A 50 -7.29 -0.38 1.56
N GLU A 51 -6.49 0.50 2.16
CA GLU A 51 -5.38 0.12 3.05
C GLU A 51 -5.85 -0.81 4.17
N SER A 52 -6.96 -0.48 4.83
CA SER A 52 -7.56 -1.30 5.90
C SER A 52 -7.94 -2.70 5.39
N ILE A 53 -8.46 -2.82 4.17
CA ILE A 53 -8.83 -4.11 3.58
C ILE A 53 -7.58 -4.94 3.21
N LEU A 54 -6.56 -4.30 2.63
CA LEU A 54 -5.31 -4.97 2.27
C LEU A 54 -4.58 -5.51 3.51
N GLU A 55 -4.53 -4.71 4.57
CA GLU A 55 -3.95 -5.10 5.87
C GLU A 55 -4.73 -6.26 6.51
N ALA A 56 -6.06 -6.16 6.60
CA ALA A 56 -6.91 -7.19 7.20
C ALA A 56 -6.81 -8.55 6.47
N ASN A 57 -6.52 -8.54 5.17
CA ASN A 57 -6.34 -9.75 4.37
C ASN A 57 -4.89 -10.25 4.30
N SER A 58 -3.93 -9.56 4.93
CA SER A 58 -2.51 -9.95 4.93
C SER A 58 -2.01 -10.32 3.53
N ILE A 59 -2.22 -9.42 2.56
CA ILE A 59 -1.94 -9.68 1.15
C ILE A 59 -0.46 -10.08 0.93
N ASP A 60 -0.25 -11.03 0.01
CA ASP A 60 1.09 -11.27 -0.51
C ASP A 60 1.40 -10.27 -1.63
N MET A 61 2.09 -9.18 -1.29
CA MET A 61 2.47 -8.15 -2.26
C MET A 61 3.51 -8.63 -3.29
N PHE A 62 4.17 -9.77 -3.05
CA PHE A 62 5.14 -10.33 -3.98
C PHE A 62 4.47 -11.18 -5.08
N ASP A 63 3.26 -11.68 -4.83
CA ASP A 63 2.46 -12.38 -5.85
C ASP A 63 1.70 -11.38 -6.73
N LEU A 64 2.30 -11.05 -7.89
CA LEU A 64 1.68 -10.18 -8.89
C LEU A 64 0.43 -10.80 -9.57
N ASN A 65 0.16 -12.09 -9.35
CA ASN A 65 -0.99 -12.83 -9.88
C ASN A 65 -2.04 -13.14 -8.80
N ARG A 66 -1.88 -12.64 -7.56
CA ARG A 66 -2.88 -12.83 -6.51
C ARG A 66 -4.27 -12.35 -6.96
N SER A 67 -5.31 -12.97 -6.42
CA SER A 67 -6.68 -12.47 -6.58
C SER A 67 -6.87 -11.14 -5.85
N SER A 68 -7.85 -10.37 -6.32
CA SER A 68 -8.34 -9.19 -5.60
C SER A 68 -8.91 -9.60 -4.23
N VAL A 69 -8.77 -8.74 -3.22
CA VAL A 69 -9.38 -8.94 -1.89
C VAL A 69 -10.67 -8.14 -1.69
N LEU A 70 -11.26 -7.69 -2.80
CA LEU A 70 -12.54 -6.99 -2.86
C LEU A 70 -13.63 -7.88 -3.44
#